data_AF-A0ABD0PWF5-F1
#
_entry.id   AF-A0ABD0PWF5-F1
#
_cell.length_a   1.000
_cell.length_b   1.000
_cell.length_c   1.000
_cell.angle_alpha   90.00
_cell.angle_beta   90.00
_cell.angle_gamma   90.00
#
_symmetry.space_group_name_H-M   'P 1'
#
loop_
_entity.id
_entity.type
_entity.pdbx_description
1 polymer ?
#
loop_
_entity_poly.entity_id
_entity_poly.type
_entity_poly.pdbx_seq_one_letter_code
_entity_poly.pdbx_strand_id
1 'polypeptide(L)'
;MSSTFVTLAEVLEARGGPLEEDEVWSLLLGSAESLLDLSYKGHNICNIITPASLLLSATGTLAFKNCAMTDEVCAFTAPEMLQGRAISTKLAMEK
;
A
#
# COMPACT_ATOMS: atom_id res chain seq x y z
N MET A 1 -8.89 7.99 -21.94
CA MET A 1 -9.79 8.25 -20.80
C MET A 1 -8.90 8.64 -19.63
N SER A 2 -9.21 9.72 -18.93
CA SER A 2 -8.43 10.14 -17.76
C SER A 2 -8.56 9.08 -16.68
N SER A 3 -7.44 8.51 -16.23
CA SER A 3 -7.41 7.55 -15.13
C SER A 3 -7.56 8.31 -13.82
N THR A 4 -8.79 8.51 -13.36
CA THR A 4 -9.03 9.06 -12.02
C THR A 4 -8.70 7.99 -10.99
N PHE A 5 -7.84 8.34 -10.04
CA PHE A 5 -7.51 7.51 -8.89
C PHE A 5 -8.07 8.14 -7.62
N VAL A 6 -8.54 7.29 -6.71
CA VAL A 6 -8.95 7.65 -5.34
C VAL A 6 -8.17 6.81 -4.36
N THR A 7 -7.92 7.32 -3.16
CA THR A 7 -7.25 6.56 -2.11
C THR A 7 -8.19 5.53 -1.49
N LEU A 8 -7.63 4.45 -0.94
CA LEU A 8 -8.41 3.50 -0.16
C LEU A 8 -9.06 4.17 1.06
N ALA A 9 -8.39 5.13 1.69
CA ALA A 9 -8.97 5.91 2.79
C ALA A 9 -10.26 6.62 2.37
N GLU A 10 -10.26 7.31 1.23
CA GLU A 10 -11.47 7.98 0.69
C GLU A 10 -12.58 6.99 0.36
N VAL A 11 -12.24 5.81 -0.17
CA VAL A 11 -13.22 4.75 -0.47
C VAL A 11 -13.87 4.23 0.81
N LEU A 12 -13.06 3.96 1.85
CA LEU A 12 -13.56 3.49 3.14
C LEU A 12 -14.41 4.54 3.84
N GLU A 13 -14.01 5.81 3.78
CA GLU A 13 -14.76 6.93 4.33
C GLU A 13 -16.13 7.10 3.62
N ALA A 14 -16.14 7.11 2.28
CA ALA A 14 -17.37 7.24 1.50
C ALA A 14 -18.32 6.04 1.67
N ARG A 15 -17.77 4.83 1.83
CA ARG A 15 -18.53 3.61 2.12
C ARG A 15 -19.17 3.65 3.51
N GLY A 16 -18.46 4.18 4.52
CA GLY A 16 -18.91 4.22 5.91
C GLY A 16 -18.98 2.85 6.60
N GLY A 17 -18.28 1.84 6.09
CA GLY A 17 -18.30 0.47 6.59
C GLY A 17 -17.06 -0.33 6.20
N PRO A 18 -16.81 -1.49 6.83
CA PRO A 18 -15.68 -2.34 6.51
C PRO A 18 -15.81 -2.93 5.11
N LEU A 19 -14.70 -3.32 4.48
CA LEU A 19 -14.70 -4.14 3.27
C LEU A 19 -15.22 -5.54 3.56
N GLU A 20 -15.84 -6.15 2.56
CA GLU A 20 -16.15 -7.59 2.58
C GLU A 20 -14.88 -8.41 2.43
N GLU A 21 -14.92 -9.67 2.84
CA GLU A 21 -13.74 -10.54 2.83
C GLU A 21 -13.13 -10.68 1.42
N ASP A 22 -13.95 -10.89 0.40
CA ASP A 22 -13.50 -11.02 -0.99
C ASP A 22 -12.85 -9.72 -1.52
N GLU A 23 -13.34 -8.56 -1.07
CA GLU A 23 -12.76 -7.26 -1.41
C GLU A 23 -11.39 -7.10 -0.76
N VAL A 24 -11.24 -7.53 0.50
CA VAL A 24 -9.95 -7.54 1.20
C VAL A 24 -8.96 -8.45 0.49
N TRP A 25 -9.35 -9.68 0.16
CA TRP A 25 -8.47 -10.62 -0.54
C TRP A 25 -8.04 -10.10 -1.91
N SER A 26 -8.97 -9.54 -2.68
CA SER A 26 -8.68 -8.95 -3.99
C SER A 26 -7.71 -7.77 -3.88
N LEU A 27 -7.89 -6.92 -2.87
CA LEU A 27 -7.03 -5.77 -2.61
C LEU A 27 -5.61 -6.20 -2.21
N LEU A 28 -5.50 -7.19 -1.31
CA LEU A 28 -4.21 -7.73 -0.86
C LEU A 28 -3.45 -8.38 -2.01
N LEU A 29 -4.12 -9.21 -2.81
CA LEU A 29 -3.52 -9.88 -3.96
C LEU A 29 -3.01 -8.87 -4.98
N GLY A 30 -3.87 -7.95 -5.43
CA GLY A 30 -3.48 -6.94 -6.42
C GLY A 30 -2.36 -6.02 -5.91
N SER A 31 -2.35 -5.72 -4.61
CA SER A 31 -1.27 -4.95 -3.99
C SER A 31 0.04 -5.72 -4.01
N ALA A 32 0.03 -7.00 -3.65
CA ALA A 32 1.22 -7.86 -3.66
C ALA A 32 1.79 -7.99 -5.07
N GLU A 33 0.95 -8.23 -6.08
CA GLU A 33 1.38 -8.31 -7.49
C GLU A 33 2.02 -6.99 -7.96
N SER A 34 1.39 -5.86 -7.62
CA SER A 34 1.92 -4.54 -7.97
C SER A 34 3.25 -4.24 -7.28
N LEU A 35 3.41 -4.61 -6.02
CA LEU A 35 4.66 -4.45 -5.28
C LEU A 35 5.79 -5.34 -5.81
N LEU A 36 5.46 -6.57 -6.20
CA LEU A 36 6.41 -7.47 -6.85
C LEU A 36 6.92 -6.87 -8.16
N ASP A 37 6.01 -6.39 -9.02
CA ASP A 37 6.38 -5.73 -10.28
C ASP A 37 7.27 -4.49 -10.06
N LEU A 38 6.94 -3.65 -9.08
CA LEU A 38 7.76 -2.50 -8.68
C LEU A 38 9.14 -2.91 -8.16
N SER A 39 9.21 -3.98 -7.38
CA SER A 39 10.46 -4.53 -6.85
C SER A 39 11.36 -5.04 -7.98
N TYR A 40 10.82 -5.76 -8.96
CA TYR A 40 11.57 -6.23 -10.13
C TYR A 40 12.10 -5.08 -10.99
N LYS A 41 11.34 -3.98 -11.10
CA LYS A 41 11.72 -2.78 -11.84
C LYS A 41 12.77 -1.91 -11.13
N GLY A 42 13.28 -2.35 -9.98
CA GLY A 42 14.31 -1.62 -9.22
C GLY A 42 13.84 -0.25 -8.71
N HIS A 43 12.52 -0.01 -8.67
CA HIS A 43 12.00 1.18 -8.02
C HIS A 43 12.17 0.99 -6.51
N ASN A 44 12.64 2.05 -5.84
CA ASN A 44 12.60 2.10 -4.38
C ASN A 44 11.13 2.00 -3.98
N ILE A 45 10.75 0.79 -3.57
CA ILE A 45 9.42 0.42 -3.14
C ILE A 45 9.02 1.42 -2.05
N CYS A 46 7.83 2.01 -2.19
CA CYS A 46 7.28 2.91 -1.20
C CYS A 46 7.37 2.22 0.16
N ASN A 47 8.19 2.76 1.05
CA ASN A 47 8.57 2.07 2.28
C ASN A 47 7.38 1.80 3.20
N ILE A 48 6.28 2.54 3.03
CA ILE A 48 5.13 2.45 3.92
C ILE A 48 3.85 2.50 3.09
N ILE A 49 3.11 1.41 3.15
CA ILE A 49 1.82 1.27 2.47
C ILE A 49 0.74 1.53 3.50
N THR A 50 -0.11 2.50 3.23
CA THR A 50 -1.22 2.90 4.11
C THR A 50 -2.49 3.04 3.27
N PRO A 51 -3.68 3.04 3.90
CA PRO A 51 -4.93 3.34 3.18
C PRO A 51 -4.89 4.69 2.45
N ALA A 52 -4.12 5.66 2.95
CA ALA A 52 -3.95 6.97 2.31
C ALA A 52 -2.97 6.95 1.13
N SER A 53 -2.06 5.96 1.05
CA SER A 53 -1.04 5.85 -0.01
C SER A 53 -1.45 4.92 -1.15
N LEU A 54 -2.34 3.96 -0.89
CA LEU A 54 -2.90 3.04 -1.87
C LEU A 54 -3.97 3.74 -2.72
N LEU A 55 -3.79 3.72 -4.03
CA LEU A 55 -4.66 4.35 -5.03
C LEU A 55 -5.42 3.30 -5.83
N LEU A 56 -6.72 3.49 -5.96
CA LEU A 56 -7.68 2.66 -6.67
C LEU A 56 -8.21 3.43 -7.88
N SER A 57 -8.16 2.82 -9.05
CA SER A 57 -8.87 3.31 -10.23
C SER A 57 -10.25 2.65 -10.36
N ALA A 58 -11.16 3.31 -11.07
CA ALA A 58 -12.46 2.73 -11.41
C ALA A 58 -12.36 1.46 -12.29
N THR A 59 -11.20 1.20 -12.90
CA THR A 59 -10.93 0.01 -13.71
C THR A 59 -10.30 -1.14 -12.92
N GLY A 60 -10.18 -1.02 -11.59
CA GLY A 60 -9.61 -2.05 -10.72
C GLY A 60 -8.07 -2.10 -10.74
N THR A 61 -7.41 -1.12 -11.36
CA THR A 61 -5.95 -0.98 -11.31
C THR A 61 -5.54 -0.29 -10.02
N LEU A 62 -4.44 -0.79 -9.43
CA LEU A 62 -3.83 -0.28 -8.21
C LEU A 62 -2.57 0.54 -8.51
N ALA A 63 -2.35 1.57 -7.71
CA ALA A 63 -1.10 2.33 -7.71
C ALA A 63 -0.75 2.75 -6.28
N PHE A 64 0.49 3.20 -6.07
CA PHE A 64 0.96 3.68 -4.79
C PHE A 64 1.57 5.07 -4.96
N LYS A 65 1.22 5.99 -4.05
CA LYS A 65 1.90 7.28 -3.92
C LYS A 65 2.79 7.28 -2.69
N ASN A 66 3.86 8.08 -2.74
CA ASN A 66 4.72 8.24 -1.58
C ASN A 66 4.03 9.14 -0.54
N CYS A 67 3.93 8.65 0.70
CA CYS A 67 3.48 9.45 1.84
C CYS A 67 4.71 9.91 2.63
N ALA A 68 4.75 11.19 2.98
CA ALA A 68 5.73 11.68 3.93
C ALA A 68 5.59 10.91 5.26
N MET A 69 6.71 10.66 5.93
CA MET A 69 6.72 10.03 7.25
C MET A 69 6.05 10.99 8.24
N THR A 70 4.79 10.71 8.59
CA THR A 70 4.02 11.42 9.63
C THR A 70 3.73 10.45 10.78
N ASP A 71 3.32 10.95 11.95
CA ASP A 71 3.01 10.09 13.11
C ASP A 71 1.96 9.01 12.82
N GLU A 72 1.02 9.27 11.91
CA GLU A 72 0.01 8.30 11.47
C GLU A 72 0.60 7.14 10.66
N VAL A 73 1.72 7.39 9.99
CA VAL A 73 2.42 6.44 9.13
C VAL A 73 3.35 5.52 9.95
N CYS A 74 3.73 5.94 11.17
CA CYS A 74 4.50 5.12 12.12
C CYS A 74 3.77 3.81 12.50
N ALA A 75 2.43 3.84 12.58
CA ALA A 75 1.62 2.65 12.86
C ALA A 75 1.71 1.58 11.76
N PHE A 76 2.09 1.97 10.55
CA PHE A 76 2.23 1.10 9.38
C PHE A 76 3.70 0.78 9.04
N THR A 77 4.62 1.25 9.89
CA THR A 77 6.06 1.09 9.68
C THR A 77 6.58 -0.13 10.41
N ALA A 78 7.37 -0.96 9.73
CA ALA A 78 8.00 -2.11 10.36
C ALA A 78 8.93 -1.65 11.51
N PRO A 79 8.97 -2.35 12.65
CA PRO A 79 9.69 -1.89 13.85
C PRO A 79 11.19 -1.67 13.62
N GLU A 80 11.83 -2.45 12.75
CA GLU A 80 13.22 -2.28 12.35
C GLU A 80 13.47 -0.97 11.58
N MET A 81 12.47 -0.47 10.87
CA MET A 81 12.56 0.81 10.15
C MET A 81 12.48 1.99 11.12
N LEU A 82 11.66 1.88 12.18
CA LEU A 82 11.63 2.87 13.28
C LEU A 82 12.97 2.92 14.03
N GLN A 83 13.73 1.82 14.02
CA GLN A 83 15.07 1.72 14.59
C GLN A 83 16.18 2.21 13.64
N GLY A 84 15.84 2.71 12.45
CA GLY A 84 16.81 3.22 11.47
C GLY A 84 17.63 2.12 10.77
N ARG A 85 17.17 0.86 10.78
CA ARG A 85 17.85 -0.25 10.10
C ARG A 85 17.56 -0.23 8.60
N ALA A 86 18.55 -0.65 7.79
CA ALA A 86 18.44 -0.69 6.34
C ALA A 86 17.34 -1.67 5.85
N ILE A 87 16.63 -1.25 4.81
CA ILE A 87 15.49 -1.94 4.21
C ILE A 87 16.02 -3.19 3.47
N SER A 88 15.48 -4.37 3.78
CA SER A 88 15.74 -5.58 3.01
C SER A 88 14.42 -6.27 2.68
N THR A 89 14.11 -6.43 1.40
CA THR A 89 12.91 -7.14 0.92
C THR A 89 12.85 -8.59 1.38
N LYS A 90 13.96 -9.16 1.83
CA LYS A 90 14.02 -10.54 2.36
C LYS A 90 13.53 -10.68 3.80
N LEU A 91 13.49 -9.60 4.57
CA LEU A 91 13.15 -9.69 5.99
C LEU A 91 11.64 -9.82 6.23
N ALA A 92 10.80 -9.25 5.35
CA ALA A 92 9.35 -9.25 5.49
C ALA A 92 8.68 -10.64 5.38
N MET A 93 9.44 -11.68 5.02
CA MET A 93 8.95 -13.06 4.85
C MET A 93 9.45 -14.02 5.93
N GLU A 94 10.24 -13.56 6.92
CA GLU A 94 10.77 -14.46 7.95
C GLU A 94 9.84 -14.55 9.17
N LYS A 95 9.06 -15.63 9.16
CA LYS A 95 8.47 -16.44 10.25
C LYS A 95 7.66 -15.80 11.39
#